data_AF-A0AAE0G166-F1
#
_entry.id   AF-A0AAE0G166-F1
#
_cell.length_a   1.000
_cell.length_b   1.000
_cell.length_c   1.000
_cell.angle_alpha   90.00
_cell.angle_beta   90.00
_cell.angle_gamma   90.00
#
_symmetry.space_group_name_H-M   'P 1'
#
loop_
_entity.id
_entity.type
_entity.pdbx_description
1 polymer ?
#
loop_
_entity_poly.entity_id
_entity_poly.type
_entity_poly.pdbx_seq_one_letter_code
_entity_poly.pdbx_strand_id
1 'polypeptide(L)'
;MKESDLVEHSANADSSADPHSGCKKGSINAMLPQLTAEQRDRLHRKITLWLVRRGRPLTLLERDQEFRDIFHEIFKGGYTTPSYQTVVDNVLLLSAEGRLKVKDAPADVQAEGILPSIGGDIWSQGGIAIFGILVYWLDKNFTLHERLVAAIPFSSVRHTGPELEAATKRACASMGIGKYEDVIACVDDDADPIMVDTVAEFIHCTVSDNASNIVNGWTCFDGHECVDHTIALIVKDFLDQPRVKKVFSKLRGMTGHFNHSVIGVKLLHDCQKRNNLSESKPPQDNDTRTGWGGACKQATWYTVNRVAVQLYDFEHPTKAATAVPNLDGSVYRDHQLDAEDWLIVNECVYILKYASTTCDLLQGTQYPTANLVLPMIGKLARIAEASAPLKYEGNKSVHITSLDVMEARARMCNAVTKRYFHDMMECKVEDFSVATVLDPRYKDFKFKGATEWLKGMLTRETAVKWTRKAWEADWKPKEVAAGSSVMPLAKRTKHTHVITVASFLADSDEEDEDEVVAPAIVEQDESNLHLT
;
A
#
# COMPACT_ATOMS: atom_id res chain seq x y z
N MET A 1 -5.33 23.17 -49.18
CA MET A 1 -4.28 23.31 -50.21
C MET A 1 -3.23 22.26 -49.91
N LYS A 2 -2.99 21.21 -50.70
CA LYS A 2 -3.42 20.85 -52.05
C LYS A 2 -3.62 19.34 -52.11
N GLU A 3 -4.76 18.96 -52.66
CA GLU A 3 -5.02 17.70 -53.38
C GLU A 3 -4.20 17.65 -54.68
N SER A 4 -4.28 16.49 -55.36
CA SER A 4 -3.96 16.20 -56.77
C SER A 4 -2.57 15.54 -56.96
N ASP A 5 -2.39 14.40 -57.66
CA ASP A 5 -3.12 13.85 -58.81
C ASP A 5 -2.83 12.34 -59.08
N LEU A 6 -3.88 11.63 -59.54
CA LEU A 6 -4.03 10.75 -60.73
C LEU A 6 -3.05 9.54 -60.92
N VAL A 7 -3.47 8.36 -61.40
CA VAL A 7 -4.07 8.09 -62.73
C VAL A 7 -4.78 6.71 -62.75
N GLU A 8 -5.91 6.68 -63.46
CA GLU A 8 -6.73 5.53 -63.88
C GLU A 8 -6.10 4.70 -65.01
N HIS A 9 -6.40 3.40 -65.06
CA HIS A 9 -6.51 2.67 -66.33
C HIS A 9 -7.79 1.84 -66.37
N SER A 10 -8.64 2.19 -67.33
CA SER A 10 -9.83 1.47 -67.76
C SER A 10 -9.48 0.47 -68.86
N ALA A 11 -10.23 -0.63 -68.92
CA ALA A 11 -10.42 -1.40 -70.14
C ALA A 11 -11.84 -2.02 -70.13
N ASN A 12 -12.66 -1.55 -71.07
CA ASN A 12 -13.98 -2.06 -71.44
C ASN A 12 -13.86 -3.38 -72.22
N ALA A 13 -14.89 -4.23 -72.12
CA ALA A 13 -15.40 -5.01 -73.25
C ALA A 13 -16.88 -5.39 -73.03
N ASP A 14 -17.67 -5.11 -74.07
CA ASP A 14 -19.13 -5.23 -74.22
C ASP A 14 -19.70 -6.66 -74.21
N SER A 15 -20.99 -6.81 -73.86
CA SER A 15 -22.03 -7.21 -74.84
C SER A 15 -23.43 -7.44 -74.22
N SER A 16 -24.39 -6.59 -74.61
CA SER A 16 -25.79 -6.85 -74.99
C SER A 16 -26.68 -7.87 -74.23
N ALA A 17 -27.77 -7.39 -73.61
CA ALA A 17 -29.18 -7.62 -74.02
C ALA A 17 -30.18 -7.15 -72.94
N ASP A 18 -31.16 -6.36 -73.35
CA ASP A 18 -32.37 -5.89 -72.62
C ASP A 18 -33.59 -6.73 -73.11
N PRO A 19 -34.85 -6.61 -72.61
CA PRO A 19 -35.40 -6.02 -71.38
C PRO A 19 -36.52 -6.88 -70.69
N HIS A 20 -37.00 -6.38 -69.53
CA HIS A 20 -38.31 -6.67 -68.89
C HIS A 20 -38.60 -8.06 -68.29
N SER A 21 -38.58 -8.15 -66.95
CA SER A 21 -39.78 -8.47 -66.15
C SER A 21 -39.46 -8.46 -64.65
N GLY A 22 -40.43 -8.09 -63.82
CA GLY A 22 -40.42 -8.44 -62.40
C GLY A 22 -40.06 -7.31 -61.43
N CYS A 23 -41.03 -6.42 -61.24
CA CYS A 23 -41.18 -5.66 -60.00
C CYS A 23 -41.08 -6.62 -58.78
N LYS A 24 -40.00 -6.52 -58.01
CA LYS A 24 -39.98 -6.84 -56.58
C LYS A 24 -39.19 -5.76 -55.88
N LYS A 25 -39.89 -4.83 -55.23
CA LYS A 25 -39.34 -4.03 -54.13
C LYS A 25 -38.95 -5.00 -53.01
N GLY A 26 -37.75 -5.56 -53.11
CA GLY A 26 -37.10 -6.21 -51.99
C GLY A 26 -36.74 -5.11 -50.99
N SER A 27 -37.49 -5.03 -49.90
CA SER A 27 -37.06 -4.31 -48.71
C SER A 27 -35.78 -4.96 -48.23
N ILE A 28 -34.63 -4.38 -48.58
CA ILE A 28 -33.36 -4.68 -47.92
C ILE A 28 -33.41 -3.95 -46.58
N ASN A 29 -34.18 -4.49 -45.63
CA ASN A 29 -33.77 -4.40 -44.23
C ASN A 29 -32.54 -5.30 -44.11
N ALA A 30 -31.37 -4.78 -44.46
CA ALA A 30 -30.12 -5.40 -44.07
C ALA A 30 -30.09 -5.33 -42.54
N MET A 31 -30.56 -6.41 -41.90
CA MET A 31 -30.35 -6.63 -40.47
C MET A 31 -28.85 -6.47 -40.23
N LEU A 32 -28.49 -5.41 -39.52
CA LEU A 32 -27.13 -5.22 -39.05
C LEU A 32 -26.72 -6.51 -38.32
N PRO A 33 -25.52 -7.06 -38.60
CA PRO A 33 -25.10 -8.31 -38.00
C PRO A 33 -25.02 -8.11 -36.49
N GLN A 34 -26.00 -8.66 -35.77
CA GLN A 34 -25.95 -8.73 -34.32
C GLN A 34 -24.76 -9.60 -33.93
N LEU A 35 -24.05 -9.19 -32.87
CA LEU A 35 -22.98 -10.01 -32.32
C LEU A 35 -23.56 -11.37 -31.94
N THR A 36 -22.87 -12.44 -32.32
CA THR A 36 -23.17 -13.77 -31.79
C THR A 36 -23.00 -13.76 -30.26
N ALA A 37 -23.67 -14.68 -29.57
CA ALA A 37 -23.54 -14.80 -28.11
C ALA A 37 -22.06 -14.94 -27.69
N GLU A 38 -21.27 -15.74 -28.42
CA GLU A 38 -19.85 -15.92 -28.16
C GLU A 38 -19.04 -14.62 -28.32
N GLN A 39 -19.30 -13.83 -29.38
CA GLN A 39 -18.64 -12.54 -29.57
C GLN A 39 -19.01 -11.53 -28.49
N ARG A 40 -20.28 -11.51 -28.08
CA ARG A 40 -20.76 -10.66 -26.97
C ARG A 40 -20.08 -11.03 -25.66
N ASP A 41 -20.04 -12.31 -25.32
CA ASP A 41 -19.45 -12.78 -24.05
C ASP A 41 -17.94 -12.52 -24.01
N ARG A 42 -17.25 -12.70 -25.16
CA ARG A 42 -15.84 -12.31 -25.31
C ARG A 42 -15.63 -10.81 -25.10
N LEU A 43 -16.52 -9.97 -25.62
CA LEU A 43 -16.45 -8.52 -25.45
C LEU A 43 -16.73 -8.11 -24.00
N HIS A 44 -17.74 -8.72 -23.35
CA HIS A 44 -18.03 -8.54 -21.92
C HIS A 44 -16.79 -8.84 -21.07
N ARG A 45 -16.16 -10.00 -21.30
CA ARG A 45 -14.92 -10.39 -20.61
C ARG A 45 -13.77 -9.41 -20.83
N LYS A 46 -13.61 -8.86 -22.05
CA LYS A 46 -12.61 -7.84 -22.36
C LYS A 46 -12.87 -6.51 -21.66
N ILE A 47 -14.14 -6.09 -21.58
CA ILE A 47 -14.53 -4.87 -20.86
C ILE A 47 -14.30 -5.06 -19.36
N THR A 48 -14.71 -6.21 -18.79
CA THR A 48 -14.44 -6.52 -17.38
C THR A 48 -12.93 -6.48 -17.07
N LEU A 49 -12.10 -7.08 -17.92
CA LEU A 49 -10.64 -7.00 -17.79
C LEU A 49 -10.13 -5.56 -17.84
N TRP A 50 -10.69 -4.73 -18.72
CA TRP A 50 -10.32 -3.32 -18.82
C TRP A 50 -10.71 -2.55 -17.55
N LEU A 51 -11.92 -2.76 -17.02
CA LEU A 51 -12.37 -2.12 -15.78
C LEU A 51 -11.43 -2.47 -14.61
N VAL A 52 -11.17 -3.77 -14.42
CA VAL A 52 -10.32 -4.27 -13.33
C VAL A 52 -8.88 -3.78 -13.47
N ARG A 53 -8.26 -3.95 -14.64
CA ARG A 53 -6.84 -3.57 -14.85
C ARG A 53 -6.58 -2.08 -14.81
N ARG A 54 -7.63 -1.26 -14.98
CA ARG A 54 -7.53 0.20 -14.95
C ARG A 54 -8.11 0.81 -13.68
N GLY A 55 -8.51 0.00 -12.69
CA GLY A 55 -9.08 0.49 -11.44
C GLY A 55 -10.34 1.34 -11.66
N ARG A 56 -11.16 1.00 -12.65
CA ARG A 56 -12.41 1.73 -12.93
C ARG A 56 -13.54 1.19 -12.05
N PRO A 57 -14.52 2.02 -11.67
CA PRO A 57 -15.71 1.55 -10.96
C PRO A 57 -16.42 0.46 -11.77
N LEU A 58 -16.78 -0.65 -11.11
CA LEU A 58 -17.50 -1.75 -11.77
C LEU A 58 -18.90 -1.32 -12.23
N THR A 59 -19.46 -0.30 -11.60
CA THR A 59 -20.76 0.32 -11.93
C THR A 59 -20.70 1.29 -13.10
N LEU A 60 -19.51 1.57 -13.66
CA LEU A 60 -19.32 2.56 -14.73
C LEU A 60 -20.27 2.30 -15.91
N LEU A 61 -20.39 1.04 -16.33
CA LEU A 61 -21.17 0.66 -17.50
C LEU A 61 -22.68 0.84 -17.32
N GLU A 62 -23.15 0.91 -16.07
CA GLU A 62 -24.55 1.09 -15.74
C GLU A 62 -24.90 2.55 -15.43
N ARG A 63 -23.95 3.33 -14.91
CA ARG A 63 -24.19 4.71 -14.48
C ARG A 63 -23.83 5.75 -15.53
N ASP A 64 -22.90 5.44 -16.42
CA ASP A 64 -22.38 6.40 -17.40
C ASP A 64 -23.14 6.28 -18.73
N GLN A 65 -24.05 7.23 -18.97
CA GLN A 65 -24.84 7.26 -20.19
C GLN A 65 -23.98 7.55 -21.42
N GLU A 66 -23.02 8.48 -21.32
CA GLU A 66 -22.15 8.85 -22.44
C GLU A 66 -21.32 7.65 -22.90
N PHE A 67 -20.81 6.86 -21.94
CA PHE A 67 -20.12 5.61 -22.24
C PHE A 67 -21.01 4.61 -23.00
N ARG A 68 -22.29 4.47 -22.60
CA ARG A 68 -23.23 3.59 -23.30
C ARG A 68 -23.56 4.07 -24.70
N ASP A 69 -23.71 5.38 -24.88
CA ASP A 69 -24.02 6.00 -26.17
C ASP A 69 -22.91 5.75 -27.19
N ILE A 70 -21.64 5.75 -26.77
CA ILE A 70 -20.50 5.36 -27.62
C ILE A 70 -20.67 3.93 -28.15
N PHE A 71 -20.98 2.96 -27.29
CA PHE A 71 -21.19 1.58 -27.71
C PHE A 71 -22.46 1.43 -28.56
N HIS A 72 -23.51 2.15 -28.23
CA HIS A 72 -24.74 2.16 -29.01
C HIS A 72 -24.49 2.68 -30.44
N GLU A 73 -23.69 3.74 -30.59
CA GLU A 73 -23.33 4.31 -31.90
C GLU A 73 -22.43 3.35 -32.70
N ILE A 74 -21.38 2.79 -32.06
CA ILE A 74 -20.45 1.85 -32.72
C ILE A 74 -21.19 0.61 -33.24
N PHE A 75 -22.07 0.05 -32.42
CA PHE A 75 -22.77 -1.20 -32.75
C PHE A 75 -24.17 -0.98 -33.32
N LYS A 76 -24.60 0.27 -33.49
CA LYS A 76 -25.94 0.67 -33.96
C LYS A 76 -27.07 -0.09 -33.24
N GLY A 77 -26.96 -0.22 -31.93
CA GLY A 77 -27.89 -0.97 -31.08
C GLY A 77 -27.78 -2.51 -31.15
N GLY A 78 -26.87 -3.07 -31.95
CA GLY A 78 -26.62 -4.52 -32.04
C GLY A 78 -25.83 -5.12 -30.87
N TYR A 79 -25.49 -4.30 -29.87
CA TYR A 79 -24.78 -4.71 -28.66
C TYR A 79 -25.21 -3.84 -27.47
N THR A 80 -25.44 -4.51 -26.34
CA THR A 80 -25.68 -3.86 -25.05
C THR A 80 -24.49 -4.16 -24.13
N THR A 81 -23.98 -3.11 -23.49
CA THR A 81 -22.92 -3.24 -22.47
C THR A 81 -23.37 -4.16 -21.33
N PRO A 82 -22.45 -4.91 -20.70
CA PRO A 82 -22.81 -5.82 -19.62
C PRO A 82 -23.39 -5.05 -18.44
N SER A 83 -24.35 -5.67 -17.75
CA SER A 83 -24.87 -5.16 -16.48
C SER A 83 -23.81 -5.27 -15.38
N TYR A 84 -24.03 -4.58 -14.26
CA TYR A 84 -23.17 -4.73 -13.09
C TYR A 84 -23.02 -6.20 -12.67
N GLN A 85 -24.12 -6.96 -12.62
CA GLN A 85 -24.07 -8.38 -12.26
C GLN A 85 -23.21 -9.19 -13.25
N THR A 86 -23.37 -8.96 -14.56
CA THR A 86 -22.54 -9.63 -15.57
C THR A 86 -21.07 -9.25 -15.45
N VAL A 87 -20.75 -8.01 -15.07
CA VAL A 87 -19.37 -7.62 -14.77
C VAL A 87 -18.85 -8.39 -13.57
N VAL A 88 -19.61 -8.46 -12.46
CA VAL A 88 -19.24 -9.19 -11.24
C VAL A 88 -19.02 -10.67 -11.51
N ASP A 89 -19.93 -11.34 -12.22
CA ASP A 89 -19.80 -12.76 -12.57
C ASP A 89 -18.54 -13.02 -13.39
N ASN A 90 -18.24 -12.14 -14.36
CA ASN A 90 -17.01 -12.20 -15.13
C ASN A 90 -15.76 -11.96 -14.27
N VAL A 91 -15.81 -11.06 -13.28
CA VAL A 91 -14.70 -10.87 -12.33
C VAL A 91 -14.43 -12.15 -11.54
N LEU A 92 -15.49 -12.79 -11.02
CA LEU A 92 -15.37 -14.04 -10.26
C LEU A 92 -14.81 -15.19 -11.13
N LEU A 93 -15.29 -15.31 -12.36
CA LEU A 93 -14.79 -16.30 -13.32
C LEU A 93 -13.31 -16.06 -13.65
N LEU A 94 -12.95 -14.83 -14.01
CA LEU A 94 -11.57 -14.43 -14.32
C LEU A 94 -10.64 -14.62 -13.11
N SER A 95 -11.14 -14.38 -11.90
CA SER A 95 -10.41 -14.61 -10.65
C SER A 95 -10.14 -16.10 -10.44
N ALA A 96 -11.13 -16.97 -10.66
CA ALA A 96 -10.96 -18.42 -10.57
C ALA A 96 -9.94 -18.94 -11.60
N GLU A 97 -10.03 -18.51 -12.85
CA GLU A 97 -9.05 -18.84 -13.88
C GLU A 97 -7.65 -18.31 -13.56
N GLY A 98 -7.56 -17.09 -13.02
CA GLY A 98 -6.32 -16.48 -12.58
C GLY A 98 -5.65 -17.28 -11.47
N ARG A 99 -6.42 -17.69 -10.46
CA ARG A 99 -5.94 -18.58 -9.39
C ARG A 99 -5.41 -19.89 -9.93
N LEU A 100 -6.12 -20.55 -10.85
CA LEU A 100 -5.64 -21.79 -11.48
C LEU A 100 -4.31 -21.60 -12.22
N LYS A 101 -4.10 -20.46 -12.88
CA LYS A 101 -2.85 -20.17 -13.60
C LYS A 101 -1.66 -19.87 -12.69
N VAL A 102 -1.91 -19.44 -11.46
CA VAL A 102 -0.86 -19.00 -10.53
C VAL A 102 -0.67 -19.98 -9.38
N LYS A 103 -1.60 -20.92 -9.17
CA LYS A 103 -1.55 -21.94 -8.12
C LYS A 103 -0.24 -22.75 -8.15
N ASP A 104 0.28 -23.03 -9.34
CA ASP A 104 1.48 -23.86 -9.46
C ASP A 104 2.77 -23.03 -9.34
N ALA A 105 2.73 -21.71 -9.50
CA ALA A 105 3.95 -20.91 -9.54
C ALA A 105 4.73 -20.87 -8.20
N PRO A 106 4.09 -20.70 -7.03
CA PRO A 106 4.78 -20.86 -5.75
C PRO A 106 5.21 -22.32 -5.49
N ALA A 107 4.41 -23.30 -5.93
CA ALA A 107 4.71 -24.72 -5.76
C ALA A 107 5.92 -25.18 -6.59
N ASP A 108 6.08 -24.66 -7.81
CA ASP A 108 7.23 -24.92 -8.69
C ASP A 108 8.52 -24.39 -8.04
N VAL A 109 8.45 -23.21 -7.43
CA VAL A 109 9.58 -22.58 -6.73
C VAL A 109 9.93 -23.35 -5.46
N GLN A 110 8.93 -23.90 -4.77
CA GLN A 110 9.13 -24.83 -3.65
C GLN A 110 9.77 -26.16 -4.08
N ALA A 111 9.43 -26.68 -5.27
CA ALA A 111 10.07 -27.88 -5.81
C ALA A 111 11.58 -27.65 -6.10
N GLU A 112 11.97 -26.41 -6.37
CA GLU A 112 13.37 -25.97 -6.47
C GLU A 112 14.02 -25.72 -5.10
N GLY A 113 13.28 -25.91 -3.99
CA GLY A 113 13.76 -25.70 -2.62
C GLY A 113 13.76 -24.23 -2.19
N ILE A 114 13.15 -23.34 -2.97
CA ILE A 114 13.04 -21.92 -2.65
C ILE A 114 11.75 -21.69 -1.87
N LEU A 115 11.88 -21.07 -0.70
CA LEU A 115 10.75 -20.73 0.15
C LEU A 115 10.29 -19.28 -0.14
N PRO A 116 9.00 -19.05 -0.43
CA PRO A 116 8.47 -17.70 -0.60
C PRO A 116 8.39 -16.95 0.74
N SER A 117 8.41 -15.62 0.67
CA SER A 117 8.08 -14.75 1.81
C SER A 117 6.65 -14.23 1.67
N ILE A 118 6.02 -13.85 2.78
CA ILE A 118 4.68 -13.27 2.78
C ILE A 118 4.63 -11.90 3.44
N GLY A 119 3.79 -11.01 2.92
CA GLY A 119 3.50 -9.70 3.49
C GLY A 119 2.04 -9.63 3.92
N GLY A 120 1.80 -9.10 5.12
CA GLY A 120 0.48 -8.92 5.70
C GLY A 120 0.20 -7.44 5.86
N ASP A 121 -0.79 -6.94 5.13
CA ASP A 121 -1.22 -5.54 5.21
C ASP A 121 -2.67 -5.50 5.70
N ILE A 122 -2.90 -4.86 6.83
CA ILE A 122 -4.25 -4.72 7.40
C ILE A 122 -4.61 -3.24 7.42
N TRP A 123 -5.82 -2.87 7.01
CA TRP A 123 -6.29 -1.49 7.07
C TRP A 123 -7.79 -1.41 7.27
N SER A 124 -8.26 -0.30 7.82
CA SER A 124 -9.69 -0.05 8.03
C SER A 124 -10.19 0.97 7.01
N GLN A 125 -11.33 0.69 6.38
CA GLN A 125 -12.01 1.60 5.46
C GLN A 125 -13.52 1.48 5.62
N GLY A 126 -14.19 2.59 5.94
CA GLY A 126 -15.66 2.64 6.03
C GLY A 126 -16.25 1.68 7.07
N GLY A 127 -15.60 1.54 8.23
CA GLY A 127 -16.02 0.63 9.30
C GLY A 127 -15.69 -0.85 9.06
N ILE A 128 -14.99 -1.19 7.97
CA ILE A 128 -14.58 -2.56 7.65
C ILE A 128 -13.05 -2.64 7.72
N ALA A 129 -12.53 -3.61 8.46
CA ALA A 129 -11.11 -3.97 8.39
C ALA A 129 -10.88 -4.91 7.20
N ILE A 130 -9.82 -4.70 6.43
CA ILE A 130 -9.43 -5.52 5.29
C ILE A 130 -8.01 -6.00 5.54
N PHE A 131 -7.78 -7.30 5.34
CA PHE A 131 -6.47 -7.92 5.45
C PHE A 131 -6.01 -8.44 4.08
N GLY A 132 -5.01 -7.77 3.51
CA GLY A 132 -4.29 -8.18 2.33
C GLY A 132 -3.14 -9.12 2.67
N ILE A 133 -3.05 -10.23 1.95
CA ILE A 133 -1.95 -11.19 2.05
C ILE A 133 -1.26 -11.25 0.69
N LEU A 134 0.02 -10.87 0.67
CA LEU A 134 0.87 -10.91 -0.51
C LEU A 134 1.93 -12.01 -0.36
N VAL A 135 2.28 -12.65 -1.46
CA VAL A 135 3.38 -13.62 -1.55
C VAL A 135 4.45 -13.07 -2.48
N TYR A 136 5.70 -13.21 -2.06
CA TYR A 136 6.90 -12.75 -2.76
C TYR A 136 7.87 -13.91 -2.99
N TRP A 137 8.42 -13.99 -4.20
CA TRP A 137 9.49 -14.95 -4.51
C TRP A 137 10.36 -14.50 -5.67
N LEU A 138 11.58 -15.03 -5.75
CA LEU A 138 12.45 -14.92 -6.92
C LEU A 138 12.33 -16.19 -7.76
N ASP A 139 12.15 -16.05 -9.07
CA ASP A 139 12.25 -17.19 -9.97
C ASP A 139 13.70 -17.49 -10.37
N LYS A 140 13.91 -18.58 -11.10
CA LYS A 140 15.22 -19.00 -11.63
C LYS A 140 15.93 -17.97 -12.51
N ASN A 141 15.21 -16.97 -13.03
CA ASN A 141 15.77 -15.87 -13.81
C ASN A 141 16.06 -14.64 -12.94
N PHE A 142 16.00 -14.77 -11.61
CA PHE A 142 16.11 -13.67 -10.64
C PHE A 142 15.06 -12.58 -10.84
N THR A 143 13.88 -12.93 -11.38
CA THR A 143 12.76 -12.00 -11.46
C THR A 143 11.98 -12.07 -10.16
N LEU A 144 11.79 -10.92 -9.52
CA LEU A 144 10.94 -10.80 -8.33
C LEU A 144 9.47 -10.82 -8.75
N HIS A 145 8.71 -11.73 -8.14
CA HIS A 145 7.27 -11.82 -8.31
C HIS A 145 6.57 -11.44 -7.01
N GLU A 146 5.57 -10.57 -7.14
CA GLU A 146 4.61 -10.25 -6.09
C GLU A 146 3.22 -10.71 -6.55
N ARG A 147 2.48 -11.39 -5.67
CA ARG A 147 1.07 -11.72 -5.92
C ARG A 147 0.23 -11.47 -4.69
N LEU A 148 -0.88 -10.76 -4.88
CA LEU A 148 -1.98 -10.72 -3.92
C LEU A 148 -2.68 -12.08 -3.92
N VAL A 149 -2.63 -12.77 -2.79
CA VAL A 149 -3.25 -14.09 -2.63
C VAL A 149 -4.65 -13.97 -2.07
N ALA A 150 -4.84 -13.08 -1.10
CA ALA A 150 -6.15 -12.82 -0.52
C ALA A 150 -6.27 -11.35 -0.10
N ALA A 151 -7.50 -10.82 -0.18
CA ALA A 151 -7.91 -9.57 0.45
C ALA A 151 -9.21 -9.88 1.19
N ILE A 152 -9.12 -9.98 2.51
CA ILE A 152 -10.16 -10.57 3.36
C ILE A 152 -10.84 -9.46 4.15
N PRO A 153 -12.14 -9.19 3.91
CA PRO A 153 -12.89 -8.25 4.71
C PRO A 153 -13.33 -8.88 6.03
N PHE A 154 -13.02 -8.21 7.12
CA PHE A 154 -13.47 -8.49 8.48
C PHE A 154 -14.66 -7.58 8.81
N SER A 155 -15.81 -7.89 8.21
CA SER A 155 -17.07 -7.15 8.43
C SER A 155 -18.00 -7.84 9.44
N SER A 156 -18.02 -9.18 9.45
CA SER A 156 -18.90 -9.98 10.31
C SER A 156 -18.17 -10.64 11.48
N VAL A 157 -16.84 -10.72 11.40
CA VAL A 157 -15.97 -11.31 12.43
C VAL A 157 -14.85 -10.34 12.75
N ARG A 158 -14.42 -10.34 14.02
CA ARG A 158 -13.30 -9.50 14.46
C ARG A 158 -11.98 -10.04 13.91
N HIS A 159 -11.07 -9.16 13.54
CA HIS A 159 -9.73 -9.48 13.03
C HIS A 159 -8.76 -9.87 14.16
N THR A 160 -9.11 -10.87 14.97
CA THR A 160 -8.25 -11.35 16.07
C THR A 160 -7.02 -12.10 15.53
N GLY A 161 -5.99 -12.27 16.34
CA GLY A 161 -4.78 -13.04 15.95
C GLY A 161 -5.09 -14.43 15.38
N PRO A 162 -5.88 -15.28 16.04
CA PRO A 162 -6.25 -16.60 15.50
C PRO A 162 -6.99 -16.53 14.16
N GLU A 163 -7.86 -15.53 13.97
CA GLU A 163 -8.58 -15.36 12.70
C GLU A 163 -7.64 -14.93 11.57
N LEU A 164 -6.69 -14.03 11.86
CA LEU A 164 -5.66 -13.62 10.90
C LEU A 164 -4.73 -14.80 10.54
N GLU A 165 -4.37 -15.63 11.52
CA GLU A 165 -3.57 -16.84 11.31
C GLU A 165 -4.28 -17.83 10.38
N ALA A 166 -5.52 -18.21 10.72
CA ALA A 166 -6.31 -19.14 9.93
C ALA A 166 -6.58 -18.60 8.52
N ALA A 167 -6.89 -17.32 8.40
CA ALA A 167 -7.03 -16.63 7.13
C ALA A 167 -5.75 -16.72 6.27
N THR A 168 -4.58 -16.49 6.89
CA THR A 168 -3.28 -16.59 6.23
C THR A 168 -3.00 -18.00 5.73
N LYS A 169 -3.22 -19.01 6.58
CA LYS A 169 -2.96 -20.41 6.24
C LYS A 169 -3.89 -20.92 5.14
N ARG A 170 -5.19 -20.62 5.21
CA ARG A 170 -6.16 -20.91 4.13
C ARG A 170 -5.74 -20.29 2.81
N ALA A 171 -5.37 -19.01 2.84
CA ALA A 171 -4.95 -18.27 1.66
C ALA A 171 -3.71 -18.90 1.01
N CYS A 172 -2.68 -19.18 1.81
CA CYS A 172 -1.44 -19.82 1.34
C CYS A 172 -1.68 -21.23 0.79
N ALA A 173 -2.42 -22.08 1.51
CA ALA A 173 -2.74 -23.44 1.06
C ALA A 173 -3.55 -23.45 -0.24
N SER A 174 -4.45 -22.46 -0.44
CA SER A 174 -5.19 -22.32 -1.70
C SER A 174 -4.29 -22.05 -2.92
N MET A 175 -3.09 -21.51 -2.68
CA MET A 175 -2.03 -21.26 -3.67
C MET A 175 -1.00 -22.40 -3.73
N GLY A 176 -1.27 -23.55 -3.11
CA GLY A 176 -0.33 -24.68 -3.09
C GLY A 176 0.86 -24.51 -2.15
N ILE A 177 0.86 -23.48 -1.29
CA ILE A 177 1.93 -23.26 -0.30
C ILE A 177 1.59 -24.07 0.94
N GLY A 178 2.18 -25.26 1.04
CA GLY A 178 1.91 -26.20 2.12
C GLY A 178 0.47 -26.75 2.09
N LYS A 179 0.04 -27.31 3.21
CA LYS A 179 -1.32 -27.85 3.41
C LYS A 179 -1.91 -27.24 4.67
N TYR A 180 -3.21 -26.95 4.60
CA TYR A 180 -3.99 -26.48 5.72
C TYR A 180 -5.43 -26.95 5.56
N GLU A 181 -5.93 -27.66 6.56
CA GLU A 181 -7.33 -28.09 6.64
C GLU A 181 -7.92 -27.54 7.94
N ASP A 182 -9.09 -26.89 7.87
CA ASP A 182 -9.81 -26.36 9.04
C ASP A 182 -10.41 -27.48 9.92
N VAL A 183 -10.26 -28.75 9.52
CA VAL A 183 -10.95 -29.89 10.13
C VAL A 183 -10.00 -30.75 10.97
N ILE A 184 -10.30 -30.74 12.26
CA ILE A 184 -10.13 -31.85 13.19
C ILE A 184 -10.91 -33.05 12.64
N ALA A 185 -10.22 -34.00 12.00
CA ALA A 185 -10.84 -35.27 11.67
C ALA A 185 -11.07 -36.02 12.99
N CYS A 186 -12.33 -36.09 13.45
CA CYS A 186 -12.73 -37.10 14.43
C CYS A 186 -12.55 -38.47 13.76
N VAL A 187 -11.46 -39.15 14.09
CA VAL A 187 -11.26 -40.56 13.76
C VAL A 187 -11.29 -41.30 15.08
N ASP A 188 -12.46 -41.81 15.44
CA ASP A 188 -12.74 -42.58 16.66
C ASP A 188 -12.70 -41.78 17.99
N ASP A 189 -13.57 -42.16 18.93
CA ASP A 189 -13.83 -41.46 20.22
C ASP A 189 -12.61 -41.36 21.17
N ASP A 190 -11.43 -41.85 20.75
CA ASP A 190 -10.19 -41.90 21.54
C ASP A 190 -8.95 -41.33 20.81
N ALA A 191 -9.07 -40.76 19.60
CA ALA A 191 -7.92 -40.17 18.91
C ALA A 191 -7.94 -38.63 18.94
N ASP A 192 -6.81 -38.04 19.34
CA ASP A 192 -6.58 -36.61 19.25
C ASP A 192 -6.70 -36.14 17.78
N PRO A 193 -7.33 -34.98 17.54
CA PRO A 193 -7.39 -34.38 16.22
C PRO A 193 -6.02 -34.21 15.56
N ILE A 194 -5.81 -34.79 14.38
CA ILE A 194 -4.62 -34.48 13.58
C ILE A 194 -4.93 -33.27 12.70
N MET A 195 -4.47 -32.10 13.14
CA MET A 195 -4.39 -30.92 12.29
C MET A 195 -3.30 -31.14 11.22
N VAL A 196 -3.67 -31.12 9.94
CA VAL A 196 -2.69 -31.08 8.84
C VAL A 196 -2.37 -29.62 8.53
N ASP A 197 -1.36 -29.09 9.22
CA ASP A 197 -0.82 -27.75 8.97
C ASP A 197 0.68 -27.84 8.70
N THR A 198 1.07 -27.52 7.46
CA THR A 198 2.48 -27.42 7.07
C THR A 198 2.85 -26.04 6.53
N VAL A 199 1.91 -25.09 6.47
CA VAL A 199 2.10 -23.82 5.75
C VAL A 199 3.34 -23.06 6.22
N ALA A 200 3.55 -22.99 7.54
CA ALA A 200 4.68 -22.27 8.12
C ALA A 200 6.05 -22.86 7.73
N GLU A 201 6.13 -24.17 7.45
CA GLU A 201 7.38 -24.82 7.01
C GLU A 201 7.75 -24.45 5.58
N PHE A 202 6.78 -23.95 4.81
CA PHE A 202 6.91 -23.58 3.41
C PHE A 202 7.02 -22.07 3.19
N ILE A 203 7.21 -21.29 4.26
CA ILE A 203 7.38 -19.84 4.21
C ILE A 203 8.77 -19.50 4.76
N HIS A 204 9.53 -18.70 4.02
CA HIS A 204 10.84 -18.23 4.44
C HIS A 204 10.74 -17.24 5.60
N CYS A 205 9.90 -16.22 5.41
CA CYS A 205 9.68 -15.18 6.38
C CYS A 205 8.37 -14.41 6.12
N THR A 206 7.83 -13.79 7.16
CA THR A 206 6.68 -12.90 7.11
C THR A 206 7.07 -11.45 7.36
N VAL A 207 6.31 -10.49 6.81
CA VAL A 207 6.46 -9.07 7.11
C VAL A 207 5.09 -8.48 7.38
N SER A 208 4.88 -7.92 8.56
CA SER A 208 3.65 -7.22 8.94
C SER A 208 3.96 -5.95 9.70
N ASP A 209 2.98 -5.07 9.87
CA ASP A 209 3.10 -4.04 10.89
C ASP A 209 3.10 -4.62 12.32
N ASN A 210 3.21 -3.73 13.29
CA ASN A 210 3.40 -4.08 14.70
C ASN A 210 2.07 -4.13 15.47
N ALA A 211 0.93 -4.18 14.78
CA ALA A 211 -0.36 -4.24 15.46
C ALA A 211 -0.50 -5.55 16.24
N SER A 212 -0.99 -5.47 17.48
CA SER A 212 -1.02 -6.60 18.41
C SER A 212 -1.70 -7.84 17.84
N ASN A 213 -2.80 -7.68 17.09
CA ASN A 213 -3.52 -8.81 16.52
C ASN A 213 -2.69 -9.57 15.47
N ILE A 214 -2.03 -8.89 14.54
CA ILE A 214 -1.24 -9.58 13.51
C ILE A 214 0.04 -10.18 14.09
N VAL A 215 0.69 -9.48 15.03
CA VAL A 215 1.85 -10.01 15.76
C VAL A 215 1.49 -11.30 16.50
N ASN A 216 0.34 -11.34 17.18
CA ASN A 216 -0.12 -12.52 17.90
C ASN A 216 -0.54 -13.66 16.94
N GLY A 217 -1.17 -13.32 15.81
CA GLY A 217 -1.59 -14.31 14.81
C GLY A 217 -0.45 -14.93 14.02
N TRP A 218 0.69 -14.25 13.91
CA TRP A 218 1.82 -14.72 13.10
C TRP A 218 2.97 -15.31 13.91
N THR A 219 2.74 -15.65 15.18
CA THR A 219 3.74 -16.28 16.06
C THR A 219 4.25 -17.65 15.57
N CYS A 220 3.49 -18.34 14.72
CA CYS A 220 3.90 -19.60 14.12
C CYS A 220 4.88 -19.46 12.95
N PHE A 221 5.13 -18.23 12.47
CA PHE A 221 6.06 -17.93 11.41
C PHE A 221 7.28 -17.15 11.91
N ASP A 222 8.43 -17.33 11.24
CA ASP A 222 9.55 -16.41 11.39
C ASP A 222 9.19 -15.09 10.69
N GLY A 223 9.32 -13.95 11.38
CA GLY A 223 8.78 -12.68 10.87
C GLY A 223 9.61 -11.45 11.20
N HIS A 224 9.53 -10.48 10.29
CA HIS A 224 10.03 -9.12 10.46
C HIS A 224 8.88 -8.15 10.67
N GLU A 225 9.20 -7.09 11.40
CA GLU A 225 8.34 -5.92 11.48
C GLU A 225 8.49 -5.10 10.20
N CYS A 226 7.40 -4.47 9.77
CA CYS A 226 7.40 -3.60 8.63
C CYS A 226 8.30 -2.40 8.93
N VAL A 227 9.41 -2.30 8.20
CA VAL A 227 10.42 -1.25 8.36
C VAL A 227 9.79 0.13 8.16
N ASP A 228 8.84 0.25 7.22
CA ASP A 228 8.07 1.48 7.05
C ASP A 228 7.25 1.78 8.30
N HIS A 229 6.56 0.78 8.90
CA HIS A 229 5.91 0.83 10.23
C HIS A 229 6.78 1.47 11.27
N THR A 230 7.96 0.91 11.44
CA THR A 230 8.91 1.43 12.39
C THR A 230 9.38 2.85 12.05
N ILE A 231 9.56 3.21 10.77
CA ILE A 231 9.93 4.58 10.35
C ILE A 231 8.81 5.58 10.65
N ALA A 232 7.53 5.27 10.42
CA ALA A 232 6.48 6.21 10.83
C ALA A 232 6.43 6.39 12.34
N LEU A 233 6.62 5.35 13.14
CA LEU A 233 6.69 5.48 14.59
C LEU A 233 7.85 6.39 15.01
N ILE A 234 9.00 6.31 14.33
CA ILE A 234 10.14 7.21 14.55
C ILE A 234 9.80 8.66 14.16
N VAL A 235 9.10 8.86 13.04
CA VAL A 235 8.64 10.18 12.61
C VAL A 235 7.58 10.73 13.56
N LYS A 236 6.72 9.88 14.12
CA LYS A 236 5.76 10.27 15.15
C LYS A 236 6.48 10.82 16.38
N ASP A 237 7.52 10.14 16.86
CA ASP A 237 8.33 10.63 18.00
C ASP A 237 9.01 12.00 17.71
N PHE A 238 9.37 12.25 16.44
CA PHE A 238 9.86 13.56 15.99
C PHE A 238 8.74 14.62 16.03
N LEU A 239 7.57 14.30 15.46
CA LEU A 239 6.42 15.21 15.37
C LEU A 239 5.77 15.47 16.74
N ASP A 240 5.93 14.56 17.70
CA ASP A 240 5.41 14.68 19.07
C ASP A 240 6.22 15.66 19.94
N GLN A 241 7.28 16.29 19.42
CA GLN A 241 7.91 17.43 20.11
C GLN A 241 6.86 18.57 20.26
N PRO A 242 6.67 19.17 21.45
CA PRO A 242 5.49 20.01 21.72
C PRO A 242 5.28 21.19 20.75
N ARG A 243 6.34 21.92 20.40
CA ARG A 243 6.26 23.06 19.48
C ARG A 243 6.03 22.58 18.04
N VAL A 244 6.73 21.54 17.60
CA VAL A 244 6.55 20.92 16.27
C VAL A 244 5.13 20.39 16.13
N LYS A 245 4.63 19.63 17.11
CA LYS A 245 3.25 19.13 17.15
C LYS A 245 2.23 20.25 16.97
N LYS A 246 2.42 21.36 17.70
CA LYS A 246 1.56 22.55 17.59
C LYS A 246 1.59 23.16 16.19
N VAL A 247 2.77 23.29 15.57
CA VAL A 247 2.90 23.77 14.18
C VAL A 247 2.18 22.85 13.19
N PHE A 248 2.34 21.54 13.32
CA PHE A 248 1.65 20.57 12.44
C PHE A 248 0.13 20.53 12.69
N SER A 249 -0.34 20.77 13.92
CA SER A 249 -1.77 21.01 14.18
C SER A 249 -2.30 22.23 13.44
N LYS A 250 -1.53 23.33 13.38
CA LYS A 250 -1.88 24.49 12.57
C LYS A 250 -1.96 24.14 11.08
N LEU A 251 -0.98 23.41 10.54
CA LEU A 251 -1.02 22.96 9.13
C LEU A 251 -2.26 22.12 8.82
N ARG A 252 -2.67 21.23 9.73
CA ARG A 252 -3.91 20.43 9.61
C ARG A 252 -5.15 21.33 9.62
N GLY A 253 -5.24 22.29 10.54
CA GLY A 253 -6.36 23.24 10.60
C GLY A 253 -6.49 24.12 9.34
N MET A 254 -5.36 24.61 8.80
CA MET A 254 -5.35 25.34 7.53
C MET A 254 -5.77 24.45 6.34
N THR A 255 -5.32 23.19 6.34
CA THR A 255 -5.65 22.20 5.31
C THR A 255 -7.14 21.85 5.34
N GLY A 256 -7.73 21.69 6.53
CA GLY A 256 -9.17 21.50 6.72
C GLY A 256 -9.97 22.63 6.07
N HIS A 257 -9.62 23.88 6.35
CA HIS A 257 -10.25 25.04 5.69
C HIS A 257 -10.19 24.96 4.17
N PHE A 258 -9.04 24.66 3.57
CA PHE A 258 -8.93 24.54 2.12
C PHE A 258 -9.57 23.25 1.57
N ASN A 259 -9.81 22.23 2.36
CA ASN A 259 -10.53 21.05 1.88
C ASN A 259 -12.05 21.26 1.86
N HIS A 260 -12.59 22.02 2.82
CA HIS A 260 -14.02 22.23 2.97
C HIS A 260 -14.54 23.54 2.34
N SER A 261 -13.70 24.58 2.24
CA SER A 261 -14.12 25.88 1.71
C SER A 261 -13.91 25.99 0.20
N VAL A 262 -14.98 25.81 -0.58
CA VAL A 262 -14.96 25.99 -2.05
C VAL A 262 -14.44 27.39 -2.44
N ILE A 263 -14.87 28.42 -1.70
CA ILE A 263 -14.42 29.80 -1.92
C ILE A 263 -12.95 29.96 -1.51
N GLY A 264 -12.55 29.41 -0.36
CA GLY A 264 -11.18 29.46 0.14
C GLY A 264 -10.18 28.87 -0.86
N VAL A 265 -10.51 27.71 -1.44
CA VAL A 265 -9.71 27.06 -2.51
C VAL A 265 -9.59 27.94 -3.73
N LYS A 266 -10.71 28.51 -4.20
CA LYS A 266 -10.70 29.35 -5.40
C LYS A 266 -9.75 30.53 -5.21
N LEU A 267 -9.82 31.20 -4.06
CA LEU A 267 -8.95 32.32 -3.72
C LEU A 267 -7.48 31.90 -3.57
N LEU A 268 -7.22 30.74 -2.96
CA LEU A 268 -5.87 30.15 -2.90
C LEU A 268 -5.32 29.89 -4.31
N HIS A 269 -6.12 29.32 -5.21
CA HIS A 269 -5.73 29.08 -6.60
C HIS A 269 -5.42 30.39 -7.35
N ASP A 270 -6.18 31.45 -7.11
CA ASP A 270 -5.90 32.77 -7.66
C ASP A 270 -4.56 33.34 -7.11
N CYS A 271 -4.23 33.07 -5.85
CA CYS A 271 -2.92 33.38 -5.27
C CYS A 271 -1.80 32.52 -5.91
N GLN A 272 -2.02 31.23 -6.12
CA GLN A 272 -1.06 30.32 -6.78
C GLN A 272 -0.76 30.76 -8.22
N LYS A 273 -1.79 31.08 -9.01
CA LYS A 273 -1.66 31.56 -10.39
C LYS A 273 -0.79 32.81 -10.48
N ARG A 274 -1.06 33.81 -9.62
CA ARG A 274 -0.30 35.07 -9.60
C ARG A 274 1.17 34.88 -9.21
N ASN A 275 1.49 33.79 -8.51
CA ASN A 275 2.86 33.42 -8.14
C ASN A 275 3.47 32.37 -9.08
N ASN A 276 2.85 32.09 -10.23
CA ASN A 276 3.30 31.06 -11.19
C ASN A 276 3.46 29.65 -10.56
N LEU A 277 2.58 29.31 -9.61
CA LEU A 277 2.53 28.00 -8.97
C LEU A 277 1.39 27.15 -9.56
N SER A 278 1.55 25.83 -9.49
CA SER A 278 0.48 24.90 -9.88
C SER A 278 -0.71 25.01 -8.94
N GLU A 279 -1.90 25.14 -9.50
CA GLU A 279 -3.16 25.02 -8.75
C GLU A 279 -3.25 23.65 -8.10
N SER A 280 -3.26 23.63 -6.77
CA SER A 280 -3.37 22.39 -6.00
C SER A 280 -3.83 22.71 -4.59
N LYS A 281 -4.60 21.79 -4.00
CA LYS A 281 -4.95 21.86 -2.57
C LYS A 281 -3.81 21.31 -1.72
N PRO A 282 -3.65 21.77 -0.47
CA PRO A 282 -2.78 21.10 0.48
C PRO A 282 -3.20 19.64 0.65
N PRO A 283 -2.26 18.68 0.61
CA PRO A 283 -2.59 17.29 0.90
C PRO A 283 -2.99 17.18 2.36
N GLN A 284 -4.02 16.37 2.61
CA GLN A 284 -4.44 16.07 3.97
C GLN A 284 -3.39 15.19 4.64
N ASP A 285 -2.96 15.61 5.83
CA ASP A 285 -2.18 14.76 6.72
C ASP A 285 -3.15 13.77 7.36
N ASN A 286 -3.34 12.65 6.69
CA ASN A 286 -4.16 11.57 7.19
C ASN A 286 -3.29 10.72 8.10
N ASP A 287 -3.64 10.65 9.38
CA ASP A 287 -3.04 9.72 10.35
C ASP A 287 -3.31 8.24 9.96
N THR A 288 -4.13 8.00 8.93
CA THR A 288 -4.40 6.67 8.40
C THR A 288 -3.29 6.21 7.44
N ARG A 289 -2.98 4.90 7.48
CA ARG A 289 -1.96 4.10 6.77
C ARG A 289 -1.63 4.43 5.28
N THR A 290 -2.25 5.40 4.62
CA THR A 290 -1.78 5.98 3.34
C THR A 290 -0.81 7.17 3.54
N GLY A 291 -0.60 7.59 4.79
CA GLY A 291 0.03 8.86 5.22
C GLY A 291 1.35 8.75 5.98
N TRP A 292 2.17 7.73 5.74
CA TRP A 292 3.53 7.59 6.28
C TRP A 292 4.45 8.77 5.96
N GLY A 293 4.14 9.47 4.88
CA GLY A 293 4.70 10.76 4.51
C GLY A 293 3.66 11.88 4.46
N GLY A 294 2.52 11.77 5.14
CA GLY A 294 1.44 12.77 5.18
C GLY A 294 1.96 14.12 5.66
N ALA A 295 2.53 14.14 6.85
CA ALA A 295 3.26 15.27 7.41
C ALA A 295 4.34 15.81 6.46
N CYS A 296 5.13 14.92 5.83
CA CYS A 296 6.16 15.32 4.87
C CYS A 296 5.55 16.00 3.63
N LYS A 297 4.52 15.40 3.03
CA LYS A 297 3.82 15.90 1.83
C LYS A 297 3.15 17.23 2.12
N GLN A 298 2.48 17.34 3.27
CA GLN A 298 1.84 18.56 3.74
C GLN A 298 2.88 19.67 3.96
N ALA A 299 3.91 19.42 4.76
CA ALA A 299 4.97 20.40 5.01
C ALA A 299 5.68 20.82 3.71
N THR A 300 5.98 19.87 2.82
CA THR A 300 6.59 20.16 1.51
C THR A 300 5.67 21.04 0.66
N TRP A 301 4.38 20.74 0.61
CA TRP A 301 3.41 21.54 -0.12
C TRP A 301 3.34 22.97 0.42
N TYR A 302 3.32 23.16 1.75
CA TYR A 302 3.31 24.48 2.38
C TYR A 302 4.61 25.25 2.12
N THR A 303 5.77 24.60 2.15
CA THR A 303 7.04 25.25 1.80
C THR A 303 7.05 25.72 0.34
N VAL A 304 6.56 24.91 -0.60
CA VAL A 304 6.46 25.29 -2.03
C VAL A 304 5.43 26.39 -2.25
N ASN A 305 4.29 26.34 -1.56
CA ASN A 305 3.19 27.29 -1.71
C ASN A 305 3.26 28.47 -0.73
N ARG A 306 4.38 28.64 -0.01
CA ARG A 306 4.52 29.63 1.07
C ARG A 306 4.08 31.04 0.65
N VAL A 307 4.55 31.50 -0.51
CA VAL A 307 4.24 32.86 -0.99
C VAL A 307 2.75 33.01 -1.30
N ALA A 308 2.12 31.99 -1.90
CA ALA A 308 0.69 32.02 -2.19
C ALA A 308 -0.17 31.97 -0.91
N VAL A 309 0.24 31.19 0.10
CA VAL A 309 -0.43 31.14 1.40
C VAL A 309 -0.30 32.48 2.15
N GLN A 310 0.88 33.08 2.17
CA GLN A 310 1.10 34.39 2.77
C GLN A 310 0.32 35.51 2.04
N LEU A 311 0.15 35.39 0.73
CA LEU A 311 -0.68 36.31 -0.05
C LEU A 311 -2.17 36.16 0.28
N TYR A 312 -2.64 34.91 0.41
CA TYR A 312 -3.99 34.61 0.86
C TYR A 312 -4.28 35.21 2.24
N ASP A 313 -3.35 35.06 3.18
CA ASP A 313 -3.43 35.63 4.52
C ASP A 313 -3.58 37.16 4.50
N PHE A 314 -2.83 37.83 3.62
CA PHE A 314 -2.81 39.28 3.50
C PHE A 314 -4.07 39.83 2.82
N GLU A 315 -4.52 39.22 1.72
CA GLU A 315 -5.59 39.76 0.88
C GLU A 315 -6.99 39.31 1.32
N HIS A 316 -7.09 38.20 2.05
CA HIS A 316 -8.38 37.59 2.41
C HIS A 316 -8.60 37.38 3.91
N PRO A 317 -8.21 38.33 4.79
CA PRO A 317 -8.26 38.15 6.25
C PRO A 317 -9.70 37.92 6.77
N THR A 318 -10.69 38.56 6.16
CA THR A 318 -12.10 38.38 6.53
C THR A 318 -12.58 36.96 6.19
N LYS A 319 -12.18 36.41 5.04
CA LYS A 319 -12.57 35.04 4.63
C LYS A 319 -11.86 33.99 5.49
N ALA A 320 -10.59 34.21 5.81
CA ALA A 320 -9.86 33.45 6.81
C ALA A 320 -10.54 33.44 8.20
N ALA A 321 -11.29 34.48 8.57
CA ALA A 321 -11.96 34.60 9.86
C ALA A 321 -13.44 34.17 9.87
N THR A 322 -14.05 33.86 8.71
CA THR A 322 -15.51 33.63 8.58
C THR A 322 -15.89 32.38 7.78
N ALA A 323 -14.93 31.73 7.14
CA ALA A 323 -15.18 30.50 6.40
C ALA A 323 -15.51 29.33 7.36
N VAL A 324 -16.16 28.31 6.79
CA VAL A 324 -16.62 27.08 7.46
C VAL A 324 -15.70 26.71 8.63
N PRO A 325 -16.21 26.72 9.87
CA PRO A 325 -15.46 26.24 11.02
C PRO A 325 -14.96 24.83 10.70
N ASN A 326 -13.73 24.53 11.06
CA ASN A 326 -13.25 23.16 11.09
C ASN A 326 -14.19 22.31 11.97
N LEU A 327 -14.07 20.98 11.89
CA LEU A 327 -14.92 20.07 12.66
C LEU A 327 -14.90 20.35 14.18
N ASP A 328 -13.79 20.89 14.68
CA ASP A 328 -13.57 21.31 16.07
C ASP A 328 -14.07 22.73 16.40
N GLY A 329 -14.73 23.41 15.45
CA GLY A 329 -15.26 24.78 15.61
C GLY A 329 -14.23 25.90 15.42
N SER A 330 -12.96 25.57 15.15
CA SER A 330 -11.89 26.55 14.94
C SER A 330 -11.94 27.16 13.53
N VAL A 331 -11.40 28.36 13.34
CA VAL A 331 -11.32 29.02 12.02
C VAL A 331 -9.88 29.03 11.48
N TYR A 332 -9.71 29.25 10.17
CA TYR A 332 -8.38 29.30 9.54
C TYR A 332 -7.42 30.25 10.28
N ARG A 333 -7.93 31.41 10.73
CA ARG A 333 -7.12 32.42 11.43
C ARG A 333 -6.47 31.90 12.72
N ASP A 334 -7.11 30.95 13.41
CA ASP A 334 -6.56 30.35 14.63
C ASP A 334 -5.30 29.50 14.35
N HIS A 335 -5.14 29.09 13.09
CA HIS A 335 -4.05 28.25 12.60
C HIS A 335 -3.02 29.03 11.77
N GLN A 336 -3.13 30.34 11.68
CA GLN A 336 -2.20 31.12 10.89
C GLN A 336 -0.76 30.93 11.41
N LEU A 337 0.17 30.72 10.48
CA LEU A 337 1.59 30.52 10.79
C LEU A 337 2.30 31.86 10.94
N ASP A 338 3.00 32.03 12.05
CA ASP A 338 3.92 33.15 12.25
C ASP A 338 5.31 32.87 11.62
N ALA A 339 6.24 33.82 11.76
CA ALA A 339 7.57 33.70 11.17
C ALA A 339 8.38 32.51 11.73
N GLU A 340 8.19 32.18 13.00
CA GLU A 340 8.87 31.06 13.67
C GLU A 340 8.25 29.73 13.25
N ASP A 341 6.92 29.66 13.14
CA ASP A 341 6.20 28.52 12.60
C ASP A 341 6.72 28.18 11.18
N TRP A 342 6.86 29.18 10.31
CA TRP A 342 7.41 29.00 8.97
C TRP A 342 8.85 28.48 8.99
N LEU A 343 9.67 28.93 9.94
CA LEU A 343 11.04 28.42 10.10
C LEU A 343 11.02 26.93 10.45
N ILE A 344 10.20 26.55 11.45
CA ILE A 344 10.04 25.16 11.89
C ILE A 344 9.57 24.27 10.72
N VAL A 345 8.54 24.69 9.97
CA VAL A 345 8.04 23.90 8.81
C VAL A 345 9.17 23.66 7.80
N ASN A 346 9.90 24.71 7.42
CA ASN A 346 10.97 24.59 6.43
C ASN A 346 12.10 23.67 6.91
N GLU A 347 12.49 23.77 8.18
CA GLU A 347 13.53 22.93 8.77
C GLU A 347 13.09 21.46 8.90
N CYS A 348 11.83 21.21 9.29
CA CYS A 348 11.25 19.87 9.37
C CYS A 348 11.20 19.17 8.01
N VAL A 349 10.91 19.88 6.91
CA VAL A 349 10.85 19.27 5.55
C VAL A 349 12.16 18.57 5.19
N TYR A 350 13.32 19.14 5.53
CA TYR A 350 14.60 18.52 5.19
C TYR A 350 14.81 17.15 5.87
N ILE A 351 14.24 16.98 7.06
CA ILE A 351 14.35 15.75 7.86
C ILE A 351 13.31 14.74 7.39
N LEU A 352 12.05 15.17 7.33
CA LEU A 352 10.90 14.34 6.94
C LEU A 352 11.02 13.80 5.51
N LYS A 353 11.59 14.58 4.59
CA LYS A 353 11.79 14.15 3.20
C LYS A 353 12.65 12.91 3.10
N TYR A 354 13.69 12.80 3.93
CA TYR A 354 14.53 11.61 3.92
C TYR A 354 13.79 10.36 4.40
N ALA A 355 12.99 10.49 5.47
CA ALA A 355 12.15 9.39 5.95
C ALA A 355 11.13 8.97 4.87
N SER A 356 10.44 9.93 4.26
CA SER A 356 9.47 9.66 3.17
C SER A 356 10.12 8.96 1.98
N THR A 357 11.25 9.46 1.48
CA THR A 357 11.97 8.84 0.35
C THR A 357 12.51 7.45 0.71
N THR A 358 12.84 7.21 1.97
CA THR A 358 13.25 5.89 2.45
C THR A 358 12.09 4.91 2.37
N CYS A 359 10.91 5.28 2.87
CA CYS A 359 9.71 4.45 2.76
C CYS A 359 9.36 4.16 1.29
N ASP A 360 9.35 5.19 0.43
CA ASP A 360 9.06 5.01 -1.01
C ASP A 360 9.99 3.97 -1.67
N LEU A 361 11.24 3.89 -1.22
CA LEU A 361 12.23 2.94 -1.73
C LEU A 361 12.03 1.52 -1.14
N LEU A 362 11.62 1.42 0.13
CA LEU A 362 11.42 0.14 0.81
C LEU A 362 10.12 -0.56 0.43
N GLN A 363 9.16 0.18 -0.12
CA GLN A 363 7.90 -0.32 -0.72
C GLN A 363 8.09 -0.86 -2.15
N GLY A 364 9.33 -0.94 -2.64
CA GLY A 364 9.63 -1.43 -3.97
C GLY A 364 9.16 -2.88 -4.20
N THR A 365 8.33 -3.09 -5.22
CA THR A 365 7.79 -4.42 -5.57
C THR A 365 8.52 -5.10 -6.74
N GLN A 366 9.44 -4.39 -7.39
CA GLN A 366 10.17 -4.84 -8.58
C GLN A 366 11.66 -5.13 -8.31
N TYR A 367 12.11 -4.96 -7.08
CA TYR A 367 13.50 -5.19 -6.68
C TYR A 367 13.56 -5.60 -5.20
N PRO A 368 14.59 -6.35 -4.77
CA PRO A 368 14.79 -6.65 -3.35
C PRO A 368 15.01 -5.38 -2.53
N THR A 369 14.37 -5.31 -1.36
CA THR A 369 14.42 -4.13 -0.47
C THR A 369 15.09 -4.40 0.87
N ALA A 370 15.16 -5.66 1.34
CA ALA A 370 15.78 -6.02 2.62
C ALA A 370 17.26 -5.58 2.74
N ASN A 371 17.99 -5.61 1.62
CA ASN A 371 19.37 -5.14 1.50
C ASN A 371 19.53 -3.62 1.64
N LEU A 372 18.43 -2.85 1.51
CA LEU A 372 18.42 -1.40 1.61
C LEU A 372 18.21 -0.94 3.06
N VAL A 373 17.66 -1.81 3.93
CA VAL A 373 17.25 -1.45 5.29
C VAL A 373 18.40 -0.87 6.10
N LEU A 374 19.50 -1.61 6.30
CA LEU A 374 20.61 -1.14 7.13
C LEU A 374 21.29 0.14 6.59
N PRO A 375 21.58 0.26 5.28
CA PRO A 375 22.08 1.52 4.73
C PRO A 375 21.15 2.70 4.97
N MET A 376 19.84 2.51 4.80
CA MET A 376 18.87 3.60 4.91
C MET A 376 18.63 4.02 6.35
N ILE A 377 18.50 3.06 7.28
CA ILE A 377 18.38 3.32 8.72
C ILE A 377 19.66 3.96 9.28
N GLY A 378 20.84 3.49 8.85
CA GLY A 378 22.10 4.09 9.24
C GLY A 378 22.21 5.57 8.82
N LYS A 379 21.70 5.93 7.65
CA LYS A 379 21.64 7.32 7.20
C LYS A 379 20.50 8.10 7.86
N LEU A 380 19.37 7.47 8.20
CA LEU A 380 18.29 8.07 9.01
C LEU A 380 18.81 8.52 10.37
N ALA A 381 19.54 7.64 11.07
CA ALA A 381 20.16 7.92 12.37
C ALA A 381 21.11 9.13 12.30
N ARG A 382 21.92 9.22 11.24
CA ARG A 382 22.82 10.37 11.02
C ARG A 382 22.08 11.67 10.74
N ILE A 383 20.92 11.62 10.10
CA ILE A 383 20.08 12.80 9.87
C ILE A 383 19.37 13.21 11.17
N ALA A 384 19.00 12.24 12.00
CA ALA A 384 18.39 12.47 13.31
C ALA A 384 19.38 13.02 14.34
N GLU A 385 20.69 12.85 14.16
CA GLU A 385 21.71 13.38 15.09
C GLU A 385 21.66 14.92 15.16
N ALA A 386 21.31 15.49 16.32
CA ALA A 386 21.02 16.92 16.47
C ALA A 386 22.16 17.86 16.05
N SER A 387 23.41 17.45 16.26
CA SER A 387 24.62 18.21 15.91
C SER A 387 25.07 18.03 14.45
N ALA A 388 24.54 17.03 13.74
CA ALA A 388 25.00 16.71 12.40
C ALA A 388 24.45 17.73 11.38
N PRO A 389 25.30 18.27 10.48
CA PRO A 389 24.82 19.11 9.39
C PRO A 389 24.02 18.28 8.39
N LEU A 390 22.90 18.81 7.92
CA LEU A 390 22.11 18.17 6.87
C LEU A 390 22.75 18.49 5.51
N LYS A 391 22.91 17.46 4.67
CA LYS A 391 23.37 17.64 3.28
C LYS A 391 22.18 17.47 2.34
N TYR A 392 21.89 18.51 1.58
CA TYR A 392 20.82 18.51 0.60
C TYR A 392 21.38 18.78 -0.81
N GLU A 393 20.63 18.35 -1.84
CA GLU A 393 20.91 18.44 -3.30
C GLU A 393 22.18 19.24 -3.69
N GLY A 394 23.19 18.55 -4.21
CA GLY A 394 24.42 19.20 -4.70
C GLY A 394 25.41 19.65 -3.61
N ASN A 395 25.45 18.97 -2.45
CA ASN A 395 26.35 19.25 -1.31
C ASN A 395 26.09 20.57 -0.57
N LYS A 396 24.90 21.17 -0.69
CA LYS A 396 24.56 22.32 0.14
C LYS A 396 24.27 21.86 1.57
N SER A 397 25.08 22.34 2.51
CA SER A 397 24.84 22.13 3.93
C SER A 397 23.72 23.03 4.41
N VAL A 398 22.69 22.44 5.00
CA VAL A 398 21.61 23.13 5.69
C VAL A 398 21.86 23.01 7.18
N HIS A 399 21.90 24.17 7.85
CA HIS A 399 22.03 24.26 9.30
C HIS A 399 20.64 24.48 9.89
N ILE A 400 20.26 23.58 10.79
CA ILE A 400 19.06 23.72 11.60
C ILE A 400 19.34 24.75 12.69
N THR A 401 18.48 25.75 12.79
CA THR A 401 18.62 26.89 13.71
C THR A 401 17.54 26.90 14.79
N SER A 402 16.38 26.28 14.54
CA SER A 402 15.34 26.13 15.55
C SER A 402 15.76 25.13 16.62
N LEU A 403 15.76 25.58 17.88
CA LEU A 403 15.99 24.71 19.04
C LEU A 403 14.95 23.60 19.14
N ASP A 404 13.69 23.88 18.80
CA ASP A 404 12.61 22.89 18.81
C ASP A 404 12.85 21.78 17.79
N VAL A 405 13.33 22.13 16.59
CA VAL A 405 13.66 21.14 15.56
C VAL A 405 14.90 20.33 15.97
N MET A 406 15.88 20.94 16.63
CA MET A 406 17.03 20.21 17.19
C MET A 406 16.60 19.22 18.29
N GLU A 407 15.67 19.60 19.16
CA GLU A 407 15.10 18.70 20.17
C GLU A 407 14.29 17.57 19.52
N ALA A 408 13.47 17.88 18.52
CA ALA A 408 12.72 16.90 17.75
C ALA A 408 13.65 15.89 17.06
N ARG A 409 14.78 16.35 16.50
CA ARG A 409 15.83 15.48 15.96
C ARG A 409 16.42 14.56 17.02
N ALA A 410 16.71 15.07 18.23
CA ALA A 410 17.20 14.24 19.33
C ALA A 410 16.19 13.14 19.72
N ARG A 411 14.88 13.47 19.77
CA ARG A 411 13.81 12.48 19.99
C ARG A 411 13.81 11.40 18.90
N MET A 412 13.88 11.82 17.63
CA MET A 412 13.99 10.92 16.49
C MET A 412 15.23 10.01 16.58
N CYS A 413 16.38 10.55 17.00
CA CYS A 413 17.62 9.80 17.14
C CYS A 413 17.49 8.72 18.23
N ASN A 414 16.87 9.06 19.36
CA ASN A 414 16.57 8.12 20.43
C ASN A 414 15.59 7.04 19.95
N ALA A 415 14.57 7.40 19.17
CA ALA A 415 13.59 6.48 18.61
C ALA A 415 14.23 5.47 17.64
N VAL A 416 15.05 5.94 16.70
CA VAL A 416 15.82 5.07 15.80
C VAL A 416 16.70 4.13 16.62
N THR A 417 17.38 4.66 17.64
CA THR A 417 18.31 3.88 18.45
C THR A 417 17.61 2.80 19.26
N LYS A 418 16.51 3.15 19.91
CA LYS A 418 15.69 2.20 20.66
C LYS A 418 15.20 1.08 19.73
N ARG A 419 14.52 1.42 18.62
CA ARG A 419 13.82 0.43 17.79
C ARG A 419 14.75 -0.47 16.98
N TYR A 420 15.81 0.08 16.38
CA TYR A 420 16.69 -0.68 15.49
C TYR A 420 17.96 -1.19 16.16
N PHE A 421 18.40 -0.59 17.26
CA PHE A 421 19.69 -0.91 17.87
C PHE A 421 19.60 -1.50 19.27
N HIS A 422 18.50 -1.27 19.99
CA HIS A 422 18.27 -1.85 21.31
C HIS A 422 17.22 -2.98 21.29
N ASP A 423 16.07 -2.74 20.68
CA ASP A 423 14.90 -3.63 20.76
C ASP A 423 14.86 -4.65 19.60
N MET A 424 15.62 -4.43 18.53
CA MET A 424 15.67 -5.36 17.39
C MET A 424 16.36 -6.67 17.79
N MET A 425 15.66 -7.79 17.56
CA MET A 425 16.17 -9.13 17.83
C MET A 425 17.39 -9.46 16.95
N GLU A 426 18.34 -10.23 17.49
CA GLU A 426 19.59 -10.60 16.79
C GLU A 426 19.33 -11.32 15.46
N CYS A 427 18.36 -12.23 15.40
CA CYS A 427 17.99 -12.92 14.16
C CYS A 427 17.53 -11.95 13.06
N LYS A 428 16.84 -10.86 13.43
CA LYS A 428 16.40 -9.85 12.47
C LYS A 428 17.59 -9.05 11.93
N VAL A 429 18.52 -8.71 12.81
CA VAL A 429 19.80 -8.07 12.43
C VAL A 429 20.60 -8.99 11.50
N GLU A 430 20.64 -10.29 11.78
CA GLU A 430 21.31 -11.32 10.96
C GLU A 430 20.77 -11.28 9.53
N ASP A 431 19.45 -11.37 9.33
CA ASP A 431 18.82 -11.37 8.00
C ASP A 431 19.12 -10.10 7.18
N PHE A 432 18.94 -8.91 7.78
CA PHE A 432 19.24 -7.66 7.06
C PHE A 432 20.73 -7.51 6.75
N SER A 433 21.59 -8.05 7.60
CA SER A 433 23.04 -8.03 7.38
C SER A 433 23.43 -8.94 6.23
N VAL A 434 22.87 -10.14 6.17
CA VAL A 434 23.06 -11.06 5.05
C VAL A 434 22.57 -10.41 3.75
N ALA A 435 21.36 -9.85 3.74
CA ALA A 435 20.82 -9.17 2.57
C ALA A 435 21.72 -8.01 2.11
N THR A 436 22.22 -7.19 3.05
CA THR A 436 23.09 -6.05 2.75
C THR A 436 24.45 -6.51 2.19
N VAL A 437 25.06 -7.56 2.75
CA VAL A 437 26.35 -8.08 2.29
C VAL A 437 26.26 -8.70 0.90
N LEU A 438 25.13 -9.32 0.57
CA LEU A 438 24.89 -9.90 -0.75
C LEU A 438 24.73 -8.84 -1.86
N ASP A 439 24.48 -7.57 -1.52
CA ASP A 439 24.40 -6.49 -2.47
C ASP A 439 25.79 -5.91 -2.81
N PRO A 440 26.28 -6.05 -4.05
CA PRO A 440 27.60 -5.55 -4.44
C PRO A 440 27.79 -4.04 -4.27
N ARG A 441 26.70 -3.26 -4.27
CA ARG A 441 26.74 -1.80 -4.04
C ARG A 441 27.17 -1.46 -2.62
N TYR A 442 26.93 -2.36 -1.67
CA TYR A 442 27.28 -2.22 -0.27
C TYR A 442 28.52 -3.04 0.12
N LYS A 443 29.31 -3.50 -0.86
CA LYS A 443 30.58 -4.21 -0.60
C LYS A 443 31.53 -3.43 0.29
N ASP A 444 31.49 -2.10 0.27
CA ASP A 444 32.35 -1.22 1.09
C ASP A 444 31.55 -0.52 2.19
N PHE A 445 30.30 -0.95 2.41
CA PHE A 445 29.46 -0.40 3.46
C PHE A 445 30.13 -0.63 4.81
N LYS A 446 30.53 0.50 5.41
CA LYS A 446 31.11 0.49 6.74
C LYS A 446 29.97 0.45 7.72
N PHE A 447 29.77 -0.71 8.34
CA PHE A 447 28.92 -0.83 9.52
C PHE A 447 29.40 0.04 10.71
N LYS A 448 30.51 0.79 10.56
CA LYS A 448 31.17 1.65 11.56
C LYS A 448 30.30 2.74 12.22
N GLY A 449 29.09 3.03 11.71
CA GLY A 449 28.10 3.85 12.44
C GLY A 449 27.11 3.01 13.25
N ALA A 450 26.69 1.88 12.68
CA ALA A 450 25.83 0.90 13.34
C ALA A 450 26.56 0.10 14.44
N THR A 451 27.90 0.02 14.42
CA THR A 451 28.70 -0.71 15.42
C THR A 451 28.70 -0.07 16.80
N GLU A 452 28.69 1.26 16.91
CA GLU A 452 28.51 1.88 18.24
C GLU A 452 27.09 1.65 18.76
N TRP A 453 26.11 1.66 17.85
CA TRP A 453 24.70 1.54 18.20
C TRP A 453 24.25 0.11 18.52
N LEU A 454 24.77 -0.91 17.80
CA LEU A 454 24.48 -2.33 18.00
C LEU A 454 25.45 -3.01 18.98
N LYS A 455 25.99 -2.27 19.96
CA LYS A 455 26.94 -2.78 20.97
C LYS A 455 28.15 -3.52 20.38
N GLY A 456 28.60 -3.14 19.20
CA GLY A 456 29.70 -3.78 18.47
C GLY A 456 29.35 -5.09 17.77
N MET A 457 28.10 -5.55 17.82
CA MET A 457 27.68 -6.84 17.24
C MET A 457 27.78 -6.86 15.71
N LEU A 458 27.42 -5.76 15.06
CA LEU A 458 27.35 -5.68 13.61
C LEU A 458 28.67 -5.22 12.98
N THR A 459 29.62 -6.14 12.86
CA THR A 459 30.84 -5.92 12.06
C THR A 459 30.70 -6.56 10.68
N ARG A 460 31.56 -6.17 9.74
CA ARG A 460 31.59 -6.84 8.43
C ARG A 460 31.98 -8.31 8.60
N GLU A 461 32.89 -8.60 9.51
CA GLU A 461 33.32 -9.96 9.84
C GLU A 461 32.16 -10.80 10.36
N THR A 462 31.34 -10.25 11.27
CA THR A 462 30.12 -10.90 11.77
C THR A 462 29.11 -11.12 10.65
N ALA A 463 28.85 -10.10 9.83
CA ALA A 463 27.89 -10.21 8.73
C ALA A 463 28.33 -11.26 7.70
N VAL A 464 29.61 -11.32 7.32
CA VAL A 464 30.16 -12.36 6.43
C VAL A 464 30.08 -13.75 7.07
N LYS A 465 30.28 -13.86 8.39
CA LYS A 465 30.12 -15.13 9.12
C LYS A 465 28.66 -15.61 9.06
N TRP A 466 27.70 -14.72 9.29
CA TRP A 466 26.28 -15.03 9.14
C TRP A 466 25.92 -15.42 7.70
N THR A 467 26.40 -14.68 6.70
CA THR A 467 26.19 -15.05 5.29
C THR A 467 26.73 -16.45 4.98
N ARG A 468 27.90 -16.80 5.51
CA ARG A 468 28.46 -18.15 5.33
C ARG A 468 27.60 -19.21 6.01
N LYS A 469 27.15 -18.96 7.25
CA LYS A 469 26.27 -19.86 8.00
C LYS A 469 24.94 -20.09 7.26
N ALA A 470 24.30 -19.02 6.78
CA ALA A 470 23.08 -19.11 5.99
C ALA A 470 23.31 -19.88 4.68
N TRP A 471 24.40 -19.59 3.97
CA TRP A 471 24.76 -20.34 2.77
C TRP A 471 24.99 -21.84 3.07
N GLU A 472 25.71 -22.18 4.13
CA GLU A 472 25.97 -23.57 4.52
C GLU A 472 24.70 -24.34 4.90
N ALA A 473 23.75 -23.67 5.58
CA ALA A 473 22.49 -24.25 6.02
C ALA A 473 21.48 -24.42 4.86
N ASP A 474 21.31 -23.38 4.06
CA ASP A 474 20.14 -23.23 3.19
C ASP A 474 20.48 -23.37 1.69
N TRP A 475 21.69 -23.01 1.27
CA TRP A 475 22.02 -22.86 -0.16
C TRP A 475 23.19 -23.71 -0.66
N LYS A 476 23.96 -24.31 0.25
CA LYS A 476 25.06 -25.19 -0.11
C LYS A 476 24.49 -26.38 -0.87
N PRO A 477 24.97 -26.68 -2.09
CA PRO A 477 24.51 -27.83 -2.84
C PRO A 477 24.64 -29.09 -1.98
N LYS A 478 23.52 -29.72 -1.67
CA LYS A 478 23.51 -31.00 -0.95
C LYS A 478 24.04 -32.05 -1.92
N GLU A 479 25.06 -32.80 -1.52
CA GLU A 479 25.56 -33.91 -2.34
C GLU A 479 24.39 -34.85 -2.64
N VAL A 480 24.07 -35.00 -3.92
CA VAL A 480 22.99 -35.89 -4.35
C VAL A 480 23.49 -37.32 -4.13
N ALA A 481 23.08 -37.94 -3.03
CA ALA A 481 23.22 -39.38 -2.88
C ALA A 481 22.45 -40.04 -4.03
N ALA A 482 23.18 -40.71 -4.92
CA ALA A 482 22.60 -41.41 -6.06
C ALA A 482 21.53 -42.40 -5.57
N GLY A 483 20.25 -42.09 -5.83
CA GLY A 483 19.13 -43.02 -5.63
C GLY A 483 17.99 -42.59 -4.71
N SER A 484 17.99 -41.40 -4.10
CA SER A 484 16.87 -40.98 -3.24
C SER A 484 15.85 -40.12 -3.98
N SER A 485 14.62 -40.63 -4.09
CA SER A 485 13.42 -39.83 -4.31
C SER A 485 13.37 -38.65 -3.33
N VAL A 486 12.90 -37.50 -3.81
CA VAL A 486 12.76 -36.22 -3.11
C VAL A 486 12.31 -36.43 -1.66
N MET A 487 13.20 -36.16 -0.69
CA MET A 487 12.86 -36.10 0.73
C MET A 487 12.41 -34.68 1.11
N PRO A 488 11.54 -34.53 2.14
CA PRO A 488 11.10 -33.22 2.61
C PRO A 488 12.28 -32.39 3.13
N LEU A 489 12.17 -31.06 3.01
CA LEU A 489 13.11 -30.11 3.61
C LEU A 489 13.38 -30.48 5.07
N ALA A 490 14.66 -30.48 5.46
CA ALA A 490 15.06 -30.72 6.85
C ALA A 490 14.39 -29.67 7.75
N LYS A 491 13.76 -30.14 8.84
CA LYS A 491 13.14 -29.29 9.86
C LYS A 491 14.10 -28.18 10.28
N ARG A 492 13.74 -26.92 10.00
CA ARG A 492 14.41 -25.76 10.59
C ARG A 492 14.24 -25.90 12.11
N THR A 493 15.33 -25.92 12.86
CA THR A 493 15.27 -25.98 14.33
C THR A 493 14.61 -24.69 14.81
N LYS A 494 13.32 -24.75 15.16
CA LYS A 494 12.57 -23.60 15.65
C LYS A 494 13.27 -23.02 16.88
N HIS A 495 13.67 -21.75 16.82
CA HIS A 495 14.03 -20.99 18.01
C HIS A 495 12.74 -20.51 18.67
N THR A 496 12.06 -21.39 19.40
CA THR A 496 10.92 -21.02 20.22
C THR A 496 11.42 -20.10 21.34
N HIS A 497 11.19 -18.80 21.22
CA HIS A 497 11.48 -17.85 22.29
C HIS A 497 10.19 -17.37 22.92
N VAL A 498 10.06 -17.64 24.21
CA VAL A 498 9.02 -17.11 25.09
C VAL A 498 9.19 -15.60 25.15
N ILE A 499 8.31 -14.86 24.49
CA ILE A 499 8.22 -13.41 24.64
C ILE A 499 7.61 -13.14 26.02
N THR A 500 8.41 -12.61 26.95
CA THR A 500 7.89 -12.13 28.23
C THR A 500 7.11 -10.83 27.97
N VAL A 501 5.78 -10.91 28.05
CA VAL A 501 4.78 -9.87 27.73
C VAL A 501 4.90 -8.57 28.58
N ALA A 502 5.87 -8.48 29.49
CA ALA A 502 5.89 -7.45 30.53
C ALA A 502 6.34 -6.03 30.06
N SER A 503 6.87 -5.85 28.86
CA SER A 503 7.44 -4.54 28.44
C SER A 503 6.64 -3.75 27.40
N PHE A 504 5.48 -4.24 26.95
CA PHE A 504 4.67 -3.58 25.91
C PHE A 504 3.37 -2.91 26.42
N LEU A 505 3.07 -3.03 27.71
CA LEU A 505 1.80 -2.54 28.30
C LEU A 505 1.78 -1.04 28.66
N ALA A 506 2.72 -0.23 28.17
CA ALA A 506 2.85 1.16 28.63
C ALA A 506 2.51 2.25 27.61
N ASP A 507 2.20 1.93 26.34
CA ASP A 507 1.97 2.97 25.32
C ASP A 507 0.72 2.75 24.45
N SER A 508 -0.27 1.98 24.91
CA SER A 508 -1.55 1.81 24.21
C SER A 508 -2.68 2.64 24.83
N ASP A 509 -2.56 3.97 24.75
CA ASP A 509 -3.72 4.85 24.73
C ASP A 509 -4.02 5.17 23.25
N GLU A 510 -4.55 4.18 22.52
CA GLU A 510 -5.37 4.48 21.36
C GLU A 510 -6.75 4.86 21.92
N GLU A 511 -7.00 6.17 22.03
CA GLU A 511 -8.32 6.71 22.30
C GLU A 511 -9.23 6.35 21.11
N ASP A 512 -9.96 5.24 21.25
CA ASP A 512 -11.17 4.94 20.51
C ASP A 512 -12.24 5.98 20.86
N GLU A 513 -12.18 7.18 20.26
CA GLU A 513 -13.30 8.11 20.24
C GLU A 513 -13.86 8.23 18.82
N ASP A 514 -14.77 7.32 18.48
CA ASP A 514 -15.81 7.54 17.48
C ASP A 514 -17.04 6.69 17.84
N GLU A 515 -17.56 6.90 19.06
CA GLU A 515 -18.90 6.43 19.43
C GLU A 515 -19.92 7.39 18.79
N VAL A 516 -20.23 7.17 17.50
CA VAL A 516 -21.41 7.78 16.88
C VAL A 516 -22.64 7.14 17.51
N VAL A 517 -23.14 7.77 18.58
CA VAL A 517 -24.44 7.46 19.17
C VAL A 517 -25.51 7.67 18.10
N ALA A 518 -25.94 6.56 17.48
CA ALA A 518 -27.13 6.56 16.65
C ALA A 518 -28.34 6.98 17.51
N PRO A 519 -29.16 7.94 17.06
CA PRO A 519 -30.33 8.34 17.84
C PRO A 519 -31.32 7.17 17.92
N ALA A 520 -31.70 6.84 19.15
CA ALA A 520 -32.70 5.84 19.46
C ALA A 520 -33.99 6.11 18.67
N ILE A 521 -34.35 5.19 17.80
CA ILE A 521 -35.69 5.09 17.23
C ILE A 521 -36.58 4.60 18.37
N VAL A 522 -37.22 5.54 19.06
CA VAL A 522 -38.31 5.25 20.00
C VAL A 522 -39.51 4.88 19.13
N GLU A 523 -39.84 3.59 19.11
CA GLU A 523 -41.16 3.12 18.68
C GLU A 523 -42.21 3.78 19.59
N GLN A 524 -42.87 4.82 19.08
CA GLN A 524 -44.07 5.35 19.70
C GLN A 524 -45.27 4.56 19.18
N ASP A 525 -45.83 3.81 20.12
CA ASP A 525 -47.08 3.09 20.08
C ASP A 525 -48.23 4.06 19.75
N GLU A 526 -48.81 3.93 18.56
CA GLU A 526 -50.03 4.63 18.18
C GLU A 526 -51.22 4.04 18.93
N SER A 527 -51.50 4.56 20.12
CA SER A 527 -52.84 4.47 20.70
C SER A 527 -53.24 5.74 21.44
N ASN A 528 -54.44 6.20 21.08
CA ASN A 528 -55.31 7.18 21.74
C ASN A 528 -55.22 8.66 21.30
N LEU A 529 -56.09 8.96 20.32
CA LEU A 529 -56.96 10.13 20.30
C LEU A 529 -57.47 10.51 21.71
N HIS A 530 -57.37 11.79 22.09
CA HIS A 530 -58.51 12.70 22.23
C HIS A 530 -58.16 14.02 22.95
N LEU A 531 -58.73 15.12 22.42
CA LEU A 531 -59.23 16.33 23.11
C LEU A 531 -58.19 17.10 23.96
N THR A 532 -57.85 18.35 23.68
CA THR A 532 -58.66 19.54 23.36
C THR A 532 -57.74 20.65 22.91
#